data_AF-A0A1L3ZM80-F1
#
_entry.id   AF-A0A1L3ZM80-F1
#
_cell.length_a   1.000
_cell.length_b   1.000
_cell.length_c   1.000
_cell.angle_alpha   90.00
_cell.angle_beta   90.00
_cell.angle_gamma   90.00
#
_symmetry.space_group_name_H-M   'P 1'
#
loop_
_entity.id
_entity.type
_entity.pdbx_description
1 polymer ?
#
loop_
_entity_poly.entity_id
_entity_poly.type
_entity_poly.pdbx_seq_one_letter_code
_entity_poly.pdbx_strand_id
1 'polypeptide(L)' 'MTTTTDFFPDVMPSATPTEAELAAWEALPRDEQLSRLRASFAAPASSQVGTRSMDDLLKEARAAADLRHG' A
#
# COMPACT_ATOMS: atom_id res chain seq x y z
N MET A 1 -25.24 1.94 18.90
CA MET A 1 -24.65 1.24 17.74
C MET A 1 -23.15 1.22 17.95
N THR A 2 -22.58 0.05 18.20
CA THR A 2 -21.15 -0.11 18.49
C THR A 2 -20.37 -0.12 17.17
N THR A 3 -19.60 0.93 16.92
CA THR A 3 -18.70 1.01 15.78
C THR A 3 -17.53 0.06 16.02
N THR A 4 -17.53 -1.09 15.36
CA THR A 4 -16.34 -1.93 15.23
C THR A 4 -15.41 -1.22 14.27
N THR A 5 -14.37 -0.57 14.80
CA THR A 5 -13.22 -0.15 14.00
C THR A 5 -12.58 -1.43 13.47
N ASP A 6 -12.75 -1.73 12.19
CA ASP A 6 -11.95 -2.74 11.50
C ASP A 6 -10.50 -2.26 11.52
N PHE A 7 -9.78 -2.70 12.55
CA PHE A 7 -8.33 -2.57 12.64
C PHE A 7 -7.78 -3.46 11.52
N PHE A 8 -7.30 -2.85 10.43
CA PHE A 8 -6.46 -3.53 9.46
C PHE A 8 -5.01 -3.45 9.98
N PRO A 9 -4.51 -4.46 10.72
CA PRO A 9 -3.18 -4.42 11.32
C PRO A 9 -2.04 -4.25 10.30
N ASP A 10 -2.31 -4.45 9.01
CA ASP A 10 -1.31 -4.46 7.94
C ASP A 10 -1.14 -3.12 7.21
N VAL A 11 -1.95 -2.10 7.45
CA VAL A 11 -1.78 -0.80 6.78
C VAL A 11 -1.13 0.19 7.74
N MET A 12 0.18 0.04 7.88
CA MET A 12 1.04 0.97 8.63
C MET A 12 1.02 2.38 8.02
N PRO A 13 0.99 3.45 8.83
CA PRO A 13 1.04 4.83 8.36
C PRO A 13 2.39 5.08 7.67
N SER A 14 2.34 5.38 6.37
CA SER A 14 3.51 5.66 5.53
C SER A 14 4.60 4.58 5.61
N ALA A 15 4.47 3.54 4.80
CA ALA A 15 5.55 2.60 4.51
C ALA A 15 6.66 3.26 3.65
N THR A 16 7.14 4.43 4.08
CA THR A 16 8.32 5.07 3.47
C THR A 16 9.53 4.25 3.93
N PRO A 17 10.27 3.61 3.02
CA PRO A 17 11.45 2.85 3.40
C PRO A 17 12.48 3.76 4.08
N THR A 18 13.14 3.22 5.10
CA THR A 18 14.26 3.88 5.80
C THR A 18 15.48 3.95 4.89
N GLU A 19 16.42 4.85 5.19
CA GLU A 19 17.68 4.96 4.44
C GLU A 19 18.49 3.65 4.46
N ALA A 20 18.44 2.90 5.56
CA ALA A 20 19.10 1.61 5.66
C ALA A 20 18.48 0.57 4.73
N GLU A 21 17.16 0.56 4.59
CA GLU A 21 16.45 -0.31 3.65
C GLU A 21 16.73 0.06 2.20
N LEU A 22 16.82 1.36 1.90
CA LEU A 22 17.22 1.86 0.58
C LEU A 22 18.65 1.42 0.23
N ALA A 23 19.61 1.61 1.13
CA ALA A 23 21.00 1.20 0.93
C ALA A 23 21.13 -0.32 0.75
N ALA A 24 20.38 -1.10 1.53
CA ALA A 24 20.33 -2.55 1.41
C ALA A 24 19.75 -3.00 0.05
N TRP A 25 18.78 -2.27 -0.48
CA TRP A 25 18.21 -2.51 -1.81
C TRP A 25 19.19 -2.16 -2.93
N GLU A 26 19.87 -1.01 -2.83
CA GLU A 26 20.86 -0.55 -3.82
C GLU A 26 22.08 -1.47 -3.91
N ALA A 27 22.45 -2.13 -2.81
CA ALA A 27 23.52 -3.12 -2.77
C ALA A 27 23.19 -4.43 -3.51
N LEU A 28 21.92 -4.69 -3.84
CA LEU A 28 21.53 -5.90 -4.56
C LEU A 28 21.94 -5.82 -6.05
N PRO A 29 22.35 -6.94 -6.66
CA PRO A 29 22.50 -7.03 -8.12
C PRO A 29 21.20 -6.65 -8.82
N ARG A 30 21.31 -6.07 -10.02
CA ARG A 30 20.15 -5.58 -10.78
C ARG A 30 19.11 -6.67 -11.05
N ASP A 31 19.55 -7.88 -11.35
CA ASP A 31 18.66 -9.01 -11.61
C ASP A 31 17.85 -9.43 -10.38
N GLU A 32 18.47 -9.35 -9.19
CA GLU A 32 17.81 -9.65 -7.93
C GLU A 32 16.77 -8.58 -7.57
N GLN A 33 17.07 -7.30 -7.79
CA GLN A 33 16.08 -6.22 -7.64
C GLN A 33 14.86 -6.46 -8.54
N LEU A 34 15.10 -6.79 -9.82
CA LEU A 34 14.03 -7.05 -10.78
C LEU A 34 13.22 -8.30 -10.44
N SER A 35 13.88 -9.36 -9.95
CA SER A 35 13.23 -10.59 -9.50
C SER A 35 12.26 -10.30 -8.34
N ARG A 36 12.73 -9.59 -7.31
CA ARG A 36 11.92 -9.21 -6.14
C ARG A 36 10.75 -8.31 -6.52
N LEU A 37 10.96 -7.34 -7.41
CA LEU A 37 9.90 -6.47 -7.91
C LEU A 37 8.84 -7.25 -8.70
N ARG A 38 9.25 -8.20 -9.54
CA ARG A 38 8.28 -9.05 -10.26
C ARG A 38 7.49 -9.93 -9.30
N ALA A 39 8.13 -10.46 -8.27
CA ALA A 39 7.46 -11.28 -7.26
C ALA A 39 6.39 -10.49 -6.49
N SER A 40 6.62 -9.20 -6.17
CA SER A 40 5.61 -8.38 -5.48
C SER A 40 4.37 -8.13 -6.35
N PHE A 41 4.53 -8.04 -7.67
CA PHE A 41 3.40 -7.93 -8.61
C PHE A 41 2.70 -9.26 -8.90
N ALA A 42 3.33 -10.40 -8.60
CA ALA A 42 2.71 -11.72 -8.80
C ALA A 42 1.64 -12.07 -7.74
N ALA A 43 1.47 -11.23 -6.71
CA ALA A 43 0.41 -11.43 -5.73
C ALA A 43 -0.98 -11.34 -6.40
N PRO A 44 -1.92 -12.26 -6.11
CA PRO A 44 -3.25 -12.27 -6.74
C PRO A 44 -4.02 -10.96 -6.58
N ALA A 45 -3.83 -10.27 -5.45
CA ALA A 45 -4.43 -8.96 -5.18
C ALA A 45 -3.92 -7.86 -6.13
N SER A 46 -2.65 -7.94 -6.57
CA SER A 46 -2.03 -6.95 -7.47
C SER A 46 -2.54 -7.02 -8.91
N SER A 47 -3.24 -8.11 -9.28
CA SER A 47 -3.76 -8.35 -10.65
C SER A 47 -5.28 -8.30 -10.74
N GLN A 48 -5.99 -8.02 -9.64
CA GLN A 48 -7.45 -7.94 -9.66
C GLN A 48 -7.90 -6.61 -10.25
N VAL A 49 -8.72 -6.67 -11.30
CA VAL A 49 -9.45 -5.51 -11.78
C VAL A 49 -10.47 -5.12 -10.71
N GLY A 50 -10.25 -3.98 -10.08
CA GLY A 50 -11.22 -3.42 -9.14
C GLY A 50 -12.51 -3.02 -9.86
N THR A 51 -13.65 -3.23 -9.21
CA THR A 51 -14.96 -2.77 -9.70
C THR A 51 -15.21 -1.29 -9.41
N ARG A 52 -14.37 -0.68 -8.57
CA ARG A 52 -14.45 0.72 -8.17
C ARG A 52 -13.79 1.62 -9.20
N SER A 53 -14.47 2.71 -9.55
CA SER A 53 -13.88 3.76 -10.37
C SER A 53 -12.87 4.58 -9.56
N MET A 54 -12.05 5.37 -10.25
CA MET A 54 -11.12 6.29 -9.58
C MET A 54 -11.86 7.33 -8.74
N ASP A 55 -13.03 7.78 -9.18
CA ASP A 55 -13.87 8.72 -8.44
C ASP A 55 -14.38 8.12 -7.11
N ASP A 56 -14.75 6.84 -7.11
CA ASP A 56 -15.16 6.13 -5.90
C ASP A 56 -14.01 6.09 -4.88
N LEU A 57 -12.80 5.76 -5.35
CA LEU A 57 -11.61 5.71 -4.51
C LEU A 57 -11.23 7.09 -3.95
N LEU A 58 -11.31 8.14 -4.76
CA LEU A 58 -11.01 9.52 -4.32
C LEU A 58 -12.04 10.02 -3.30
N LYS A 59 -13.32 9.70 -3.50
CA LYS A 59 -14.38 10.05 -2.56
C LYS A 59 -14.20 9.37 -1.21
N GLU A 60 -13.87 8.07 -1.20
CA GLU A 60 -13.54 7.33 0.02
C GLU A 60 -12.32 7.93 0.73
N ALA A 61 -11.23 8.20 -0.01
CA ALA A 61 -10.01 8.77 0.55
C ALA A 61 -10.25 10.15 1.18
N ARG A 62 -11.07 10.99 0.53
CA ARG A 62 -11.43 12.33 1.04
C ARG A 62 -12.23 12.23 2.33
N ALA A 63 -13.26 11.39 2.37
CA ALA A 63 -14.07 11.19 3.56
C ALA A 63 -13.22 10.69 4.75
N ALA A 64 -12.30 9.76 4.51
CA ALA A 64 -11.38 9.28 5.54
C ALA A 64 -10.40 10.36 6.02
N ALA A 65 -9.93 11.25 5.15
CA ALA A 65 -9.09 12.37 5.53
C ALA A 65 -9.86 13.39 6.38
N ASP A 66 -11.07 13.76 5.98
CA ASP A 66 -11.89 14.73 6.72
C ASP A 66 -12.21 14.20 8.14
N LEU A 67 -12.44 12.89 8.32
CA LEU A 67 -12.61 12.26 9.63
C LEU A 67 -11.37 12.30 10.52
N ARG A 68 -10.16 12.34 9.95
CA ARG A 68 -8.90 12.45 10.72
C ARG A 68 -8.57 13.88 11.13
N HIS A 69 -9.18 14.86 10.46
CA HIS A 69 -8.91 16.28 10.66
C HIS A 69 -10.05 17.02 11.36
N GLY A 70 -11.15 16.33 11.70
CA GLY A 70 -12.29 16.82 12.47
C GLY A 70 -12.20 16.53 13.96
#